data_AF-A0A925DMZ1-F1
#
_entry.id   AF-A0A925DMZ1-F1
#
_cell.length_a   1.000
_cell.length_b   1.000
_cell.length_c   1.000
_cell.angle_alpha   90.00
_cell.angle_beta   90.00
_cell.angle_gamma   90.00
#
_symmetry.space_group_name_H-M   'P 1'
#
loop_
_entity.id
_entity.type
_entity.pdbx_description
1 polymer ?
#
loop_
_entity_poly.entity_id
_entity_poly.type
_entity_poly.pdbx_seq_one_letter_code
_entity_poly.pdbx_strand_id
1 'polypeptide(L)'
;MKINIKSVNPKFSQKLADERHEGEETEDNVKYLWEDDFDVKGNVKDFKVKNNAVYSLKGEFADGKTFEHEFSEMTIIECYLEDGSLSQFPIAKKLIQSTDKKISRDGEKLFFHVFLKGAKEIVNPFDGAYFEKKDWPADLPVRDEDDDDEDEEFEDDEPGTDEED
;
A
#
# COMPACT_ATOMS: atom_id res chain seq x y z
N MET A 1 -8.65 -9.42 8.76
CA MET A 1 -7.64 -10.06 7.86
C MET A 1 -6.57 -9.03 7.61
N LYS A 2 -5.29 -9.43 7.53
CA LYS A 2 -4.19 -8.49 7.30
C LYS A 2 -3.57 -8.72 5.93
N ILE A 3 -3.41 -7.65 5.16
CA ILE A 3 -2.68 -7.65 3.89
C ILE A 3 -1.46 -6.79 4.10
N ASN A 4 -0.29 -7.29 3.76
CA ASN A 4 0.96 -6.57 3.91
C ASN A 4 1.73 -6.58 2.60
N ILE A 5 2.08 -5.40 2.13
CA ILE A 5 2.72 -5.17 0.84
C ILE A 5 4.16 -4.74 1.12
N LYS A 6 5.14 -5.37 0.48
CA LYS A 6 6.55 -5.05 0.68
C LYS A 6 7.24 -4.84 -0.64
N SER A 7 7.96 -3.73 -0.80
CA SER A 7 8.82 -3.52 -1.97
C SER A 7 10.18 -4.13 -1.74
N VAL A 8 10.54 -5.17 -2.50
CA VAL A 8 11.80 -5.89 -2.32
C VAL A 8 12.95 -5.10 -2.94
N ASN A 9 13.99 -4.86 -2.14
CA ASN A 9 15.17 -4.15 -2.58
C ASN A 9 15.96 -5.00 -3.60
N PRO A 10 16.08 -4.57 -4.87
CA PRO A 10 16.82 -5.32 -5.88
C PRO A 10 18.33 -5.35 -5.62
N LYS A 11 18.85 -4.45 -4.77
CA LYS A 11 20.26 -4.39 -4.37
C LYS A 11 20.57 -5.28 -3.16
N PHE A 12 19.56 -5.90 -2.54
CA PHE A 12 19.78 -6.81 -1.42
C PHE A 12 20.67 -7.99 -1.84
N SER A 13 21.72 -8.21 -1.06
CA SER A 13 22.66 -9.31 -1.26
C SER A 13 22.63 -10.24 -0.05
N GLN A 14 21.93 -11.36 -0.21
CA GLN A 14 21.89 -12.44 0.79
C GLN A 14 23.31 -12.88 1.17
N LYS A 15 24.20 -12.96 0.19
CA LYS A 15 25.60 -13.34 0.41
C LYS A 15 26.35 -12.38 1.34
N LEU A 16 26.11 -11.06 1.23
CA LEU A 16 26.70 -10.07 2.15
C LEU A 16 26.12 -10.17 3.56
N ALA A 17 24.81 -10.44 3.68
CA ALA A 17 24.17 -10.68 4.97
C ALA A 17 24.76 -11.92 5.66
N ASP A 18 24.88 -13.03 4.93
CA ASP A 18 25.45 -14.28 5.45
C ASP A 18 26.96 -14.17 5.77
N GLU A 19 27.74 -13.48 4.94
CA GLU A 19 29.20 -13.37 5.13
C GLU A 19 29.62 -12.40 6.24
N ARG A 20 28.80 -11.37 6.54
CA ARG A 20 29.22 -10.28 7.45
C ARG A 20 28.34 -10.07 8.68
N HIS A 21 27.10 -10.55 8.66
CA HIS A 21 26.09 -10.22 9.68
C HIS A 21 25.22 -11.43 10.05
N GLU A 22 25.74 -12.66 9.93
CA GLU A 22 25.05 -13.89 10.36
C GLU A 22 23.67 -14.11 9.69
N GLY A 23 23.48 -13.53 8.49
CA GLY A 23 22.24 -13.58 7.74
C GLY A 23 21.26 -12.44 8.06
N GLU A 24 21.63 -11.53 8.96
CA GLU A 24 20.83 -10.36 9.33
C GLU A 24 21.03 -9.18 8.36
N GLU A 25 19.98 -8.36 8.24
CA GLU A 25 19.96 -7.16 7.43
C GLU A 25 20.83 -6.07 8.08
N THR A 26 21.43 -5.20 7.28
CA THR A 26 22.16 -4.03 7.77
C THR A 26 21.60 -2.77 7.15
N GLU A 27 21.95 -1.60 7.70
CA GLU A 27 21.59 -0.29 7.16
C GLU A 27 21.95 -0.17 5.66
N ASP A 28 23.07 -0.77 5.22
CA ASP A 28 23.48 -0.80 3.81
C ASP A 28 22.94 -1.99 2.99
N ASN A 29 22.24 -2.95 3.61
CA ASN A 29 21.73 -4.19 2.98
C ASN A 29 20.29 -4.52 3.43
N VAL A 30 19.42 -3.51 3.44
CA VAL A 30 18.00 -3.66 3.75
C VAL A 30 17.29 -4.50 2.68
N LYS A 31 16.46 -5.46 3.09
CA LYS A 31 15.72 -6.37 2.22
C LYS A 31 14.48 -5.75 1.58
N TYR A 32 13.81 -4.84 2.28
CA TYR A 32 12.59 -4.19 1.80
C TYR A 32 12.75 -2.66 1.78
N LEU A 33 12.51 -2.02 0.64
CA LEU A 33 12.61 -0.55 0.49
C LEU A 33 11.53 0.18 1.29
N TRP A 34 10.34 -0.39 1.35
CA TRP A 34 9.20 0.10 2.12
C TRP A 34 8.21 -1.04 2.37
N GLU A 35 7.34 -0.85 3.36
CA GLU A 35 6.27 -1.77 3.73
C GLU A 35 4.98 -1.02 3.96
N ASP A 36 3.87 -1.62 3.56
CA ASP A 36 2.52 -1.09 3.74
C ASP A 36 1.64 -2.19 4.37
N ASP A 37 0.74 -1.78 5.25
CA ASP A 37 -0.01 -2.69 6.12
C ASP A 37 -1.47 -2.31 6.18
N PHE A 38 -2.31 -3.19 5.63
CA PHE A 38 -3.75 -3.01 5.57
C PHE A 38 -4.44 -4.01 6.48
N ASP A 39 -5.14 -3.49 7.47
CA ASP A 39 -6.12 -4.26 8.21
C ASP A 39 -7.49 -4.11 7.54
N VAL A 40 -8.01 -5.21 6.99
CA VAL A 40 -9.35 -5.24 6.41
C VAL A 40 -10.35 -5.13 7.54
N LYS A 41 -10.89 -3.92 7.74
CA LYS A 41 -11.84 -3.58 8.80
C LYS A 41 -13.13 -4.36 8.63
N GLY A 42 -13.40 -5.27 9.56
CA GLY A 42 -14.59 -6.10 9.61
C GLY A 42 -14.30 -7.60 9.52
N ASN A 43 -15.35 -8.41 9.66
CA ASN A 43 -15.22 -9.86 9.58
C ASN A 43 -15.17 -10.28 8.11
N VAL A 44 -14.00 -10.74 7.67
CA VAL A 44 -13.82 -11.29 6.32
C VAL A 44 -14.38 -12.70 6.29
N LYS A 45 -15.48 -12.88 5.55
CA LYS A 45 -16.14 -14.17 5.34
C LYS A 45 -15.35 -15.06 4.38
N ASP A 46 -14.86 -14.47 3.30
CA ASP A 46 -14.10 -15.15 2.26
C ASP A 46 -13.13 -14.18 1.60
N PHE A 47 -12.04 -14.68 1.03
CA PHE A 47 -11.16 -13.86 0.20
C PHE A 47 -10.74 -14.63 -1.06
N LYS A 48 -10.64 -13.91 -2.18
CA LYS A 48 -10.26 -14.48 -3.47
C LYS A 48 -9.13 -13.66 -4.08
N VAL A 49 -8.18 -14.36 -4.69
CA VAL A 49 -7.10 -13.72 -5.44
C VAL A 49 -7.33 -14.00 -6.91
N LYS A 50 -7.77 -12.97 -7.64
CA LYS A 50 -7.96 -13.04 -9.09
C LYS A 50 -6.68 -12.61 -9.78
N ASN A 51 -5.98 -13.56 -10.38
CA ASN A 51 -4.80 -13.27 -11.19
C ASN A 51 -5.21 -13.00 -12.64
N ASN A 52 -4.48 -12.09 -13.30
CA ASN A 52 -4.70 -11.75 -14.71
C ASN A 52 -6.10 -11.17 -14.99
N ALA A 53 -6.65 -10.45 -14.02
CA ALA A 53 -7.93 -9.80 -14.11
C ALA A 53 -7.80 -8.42 -14.78
N VAL A 54 -8.93 -7.91 -15.27
CA VAL A 54 -9.08 -6.52 -15.68
C VAL A 54 -9.70 -5.75 -14.51
N TYR A 55 -9.06 -4.67 -14.09
CA TYR A 55 -9.58 -3.77 -13.06
C TYR A 55 -10.09 -2.51 -13.73
N SER A 56 -11.37 -2.19 -13.55
CA SER A 56 -11.98 -0.96 -14.08
C SER A 56 -12.05 0.08 -12.96
N LEU A 57 -11.20 1.10 -13.04
CA LEU A 57 -11.23 2.25 -12.16
C LEU A 57 -12.23 3.26 -12.72
N LYS A 58 -13.22 3.64 -11.92
CA LYS A 58 -14.21 4.67 -12.28
C LYS A 58 -14.30 5.68 -11.16
N GLY A 59 -14.45 6.94 -11.54
CA GLY A 59 -14.59 8.03 -10.57
C GLY A 59 -15.17 9.26 -11.21
N GLU A 60 -15.26 10.32 -10.41
CA GLU A 60 -15.74 11.63 -10.82
C GLU A 60 -14.73 12.67 -10.32
N PHE A 61 -14.32 13.58 -11.20
CA PHE A 61 -13.52 14.74 -10.85
C PHE A 61 -14.36 15.77 -10.11
N ALA A 62 -13.72 16.68 -9.36
CA ALA A 62 -14.41 17.77 -8.65
C ALA A 62 -15.27 18.68 -9.58
N ASP A 63 -14.94 18.74 -10.87
CA ASP A 63 -15.70 19.46 -11.91
C ASP A 63 -16.96 18.70 -12.40
N GLY A 64 -17.25 17.51 -11.84
CA GLY A 64 -18.38 16.66 -12.21
C GLY A 64 -18.17 15.81 -13.47
N LYS A 65 -16.95 15.78 -14.02
CA LYS A 65 -16.58 14.90 -15.13
C LYS A 65 -16.31 13.50 -14.61
N THR A 66 -16.96 12.49 -15.18
CA THR A 66 -16.67 11.09 -14.87
C THR A 66 -15.50 10.58 -15.72
N PHE A 67 -14.72 9.68 -15.14
CA PHE A 67 -13.65 8.96 -15.84
C PHE A 67 -13.79 7.46 -15.63
N GLU A 68 -13.31 6.70 -16.62
CA GLU A 68 -13.26 5.23 -16.58
C GLU A 68 -11.97 4.77 -17.26
N HIS A 69 -11.15 4.01 -16.53
CA HIS A 69 -9.91 3.43 -17.03
C HIS A 69 -9.85 1.95 -16.69
N GLU A 70 -9.47 1.15 -17.67
CA GLU A 70 -9.32 -0.30 -17.52
C GLU A 70 -7.84 -0.68 -17.50
N PHE A 71 -7.44 -1.35 -16.43
CA PHE A 71 -6.10 -1.87 -16.23
C PHE A 71 -6.12 -3.38 -16.44
N SER A 72 -5.43 -3.84 -17.47
CA SER A 72 -5.28 -5.28 -17.76
C SER A 72 -4.10 -5.89 -17.01
N GLU A 73 -4.07 -7.22 -16.91
CA GLU A 73 -3.00 -7.97 -16.20
C GLU A 73 -2.87 -7.57 -14.72
N MET A 74 -3.98 -7.36 -14.03
CA MET A 74 -4.00 -7.06 -12.61
C MET A 74 -4.15 -8.33 -11.78
N THR A 75 -3.58 -8.34 -10.59
CA THR A 75 -3.92 -9.27 -9.52
C THR A 75 -4.78 -8.52 -8.52
N ILE A 76 -6.05 -8.93 -8.39
CA ILE A 76 -7.02 -8.29 -7.51
C ILE A 76 -7.27 -9.22 -6.33
N ILE A 77 -6.99 -8.73 -5.12
CA ILE A 77 -7.37 -9.42 -3.88
C ILE A 77 -8.74 -8.89 -3.50
N GLU A 78 -9.74 -9.77 -3.53
CA GLU A 78 -11.12 -9.48 -3.18
C GLU A 78 -11.40 -10.04 -1.78
N CYS A 79 -11.71 -9.17 -0.83
CA CYS A 79 -12.13 -9.55 0.52
C CYS A 79 -13.63 -9.35 0.65
N TYR A 80 -14.37 -10.46 0.80
CA TYR A 80 -15.81 -10.45 1.02
C TYR A 80 -16.07 -10.39 2.52
N LEU A 81 -16.71 -9.32 2.96
CA LEU A 81 -17.06 -9.11 4.36
C LEU A 81 -18.44 -9.73 4.68
N GLU A 82 -18.68 -10.00 5.96
CA GLU A 82 -19.96 -10.57 6.42
C GLU A 82 -21.16 -9.64 6.22
N ASP A 83 -20.95 -8.33 6.21
CA ASP A 83 -21.97 -7.31 5.95
C ASP A 83 -22.36 -7.22 4.46
N GLY A 84 -21.69 -7.98 3.60
CA GLY A 84 -21.90 -7.96 2.14
C GLY A 84 -21.01 -6.95 1.41
N SER A 85 -20.20 -6.17 2.13
CA SER A 85 -19.22 -5.27 1.54
C SER A 85 -18.07 -6.05 0.88
N LEU A 86 -17.44 -5.42 -0.11
CA LEU A 86 -16.30 -5.97 -0.84
C LEU A 86 -15.16 -4.96 -0.83
N SER A 87 -14.03 -5.34 -0.23
CA SER A 87 -12.78 -4.58 -0.35
C SER A 87 -11.93 -5.21 -1.46
N GLN A 88 -11.37 -4.36 -2.34
CA GLN A 88 -10.53 -4.81 -3.44
C GLN A 88 -9.16 -4.15 -3.36
N PHE A 89 -8.11 -4.96 -3.52
CA PHE A 89 -6.73 -4.49 -3.56
C PHE A 89 -6.15 -4.84 -4.95
N PRO A 90 -6.26 -3.92 -5.93
CA PRO A 90 -5.76 -4.14 -7.27
C PRO A 90 -4.25 -3.87 -7.34
N ILE A 91 -3.48 -4.86 -7.76
CA ILE A 91 -2.02 -4.80 -7.85
C ILE A 91 -1.59 -5.21 -9.24
N ALA A 92 -0.82 -4.39 -9.93
CA ALA A 92 -0.30 -4.74 -11.25
C ALA A 92 0.58 -6.01 -11.16
N LYS A 93 0.22 -7.06 -11.89
CA LYS A 93 0.90 -8.37 -11.86
C LYS A 93 2.39 -8.24 -12.18
N LYS A 94 2.74 -7.28 -13.04
CA LYS A 94 4.13 -6.99 -13.42
C LYS A 94 4.99 -6.48 -12.26
N LEU A 95 4.37 -5.91 -11.23
CA LEU A 95 5.03 -5.48 -9.99
C LEU A 95 5.21 -6.63 -9.02
N ILE A 96 4.32 -7.63 -9.01
CA ILE A 96 4.39 -8.75 -8.08
C ILE A 96 5.62 -9.61 -8.38
N GLN A 97 6.46 -9.79 -7.36
CA GLN A 97 7.55 -10.76 -7.33
C GLN A 97 7.06 -12.11 -6.80
N SER A 98 6.34 -12.09 -5.68
CA SER A 98 5.76 -13.29 -5.06
C SER A 98 4.64 -12.91 -4.08
N THR A 99 3.86 -13.90 -3.68
CA THR A 99 2.83 -13.76 -2.65
C THR A 99 2.99 -14.88 -1.64
N ASP A 100 2.77 -14.60 -0.36
CA ASP A 100 2.82 -15.58 0.70
C ASP A 100 1.58 -15.48 1.59
N LYS A 101 1.01 -16.63 1.95
CA LYS A 101 -0.18 -16.70 2.80
C LYS A 101 0.21 -17.37 4.12
N LYS A 102 0.07 -16.62 5.21
CA LYS A 102 0.26 -17.13 6.56
C LYS A 102 -1.04 -17.12 7.33
N ILE A 103 -1.22 -18.13 8.17
CA ILE A 103 -2.32 -18.22 9.12
C ILE A 103 -1.67 -18.20 10.51
N SER A 104 -2.21 -17.40 11.43
CA SER A 104 -1.73 -17.36 12.82
C SER A 104 -1.75 -18.74 13.45
N ARG A 105 -0.93 -18.95 14.48
CA ARG A 105 -0.89 -20.22 15.24
C ARG A 105 -2.26 -20.63 15.78
N ASP A 106 -3.08 -19.65 16.13
CA ASP A 106 -4.44 -19.83 16.65
C ASP A 106 -5.48 -20.09 15.55
N GLY A 107 -5.10 -19.99 14.27
CA GLY A 107 -6.01 -20.20 13.13
C GLY A 107 -6.93 -19.01 12.82
N GLU A 108 -7.01 -18.02 13.69
CA GLU A 108 -8.01 -16.94 13.62
C GLU A 108 -7.63 -15.79 12.68
N LYS A 109 -6.33 -15.48 12.56
CA LYS A 109 -5.85 -14.36 11.76
C LYS A 109 -5.16 -14.84 10.49
N LEU A 110 -5.67 -14.38 9.35
CA LEU A 110 -5.05 -14.57 8.04
C LEU A 110 -4.19 -13.37 7.69
N PHE A 111 -2.94 -13.64 7.32
CA PHE A 111 -1.96 -12.68 6.82
C PHE A 111 -1.64 -13.01 5.36
N PHE A 112 -1.82 -12.04 4.47
CA PHE A 112 -1.50 -12.16 3.07
C PHE A 112 -0.39 -11.18 2.72
N HIS A 113 0.80 -11.70 2.44
CA HIS A 113 1.96 -10.90 2.07
C HIS A 113 2.09 -10.83 0.55
N VAL A 114 2.31 -9.63 0.03
CA VAL A 114 2.60 -9.39 -1.38
C VAL A 114 3.97 -8.73 -1.47
N PHE A 115 4.89 -9.37 -2.18
CA PHE A 115 6.23 -8.86 -2.42
C PHE A 115 6.28 -8.24 -3.81
N LEU A 116 6.56 -6.93 -3.89
CA LEU A 116 6.70 -6.17 -5.11
C LEU A 116 8.17 -6.07 -5.53
N LYS A 117 8.42 -5.94 -6.83
CA LYS A 117 9.74 -5.71 -7.41
C LYS A 117 10.13 -4.25 -7.22
N GLY A 118 11.05 -3.95 -6.30
CA GLY A 118 11.50 -2.59 -6.01
C GLY A 118 12.35 -1.91 -7.10
N ALA A 119 12.62 -2.58 -8.22
CA ALA A 119 13.30 -1.98 -9.38
C ALA A 119 12.37 -1.13 -10.27
N LYS A 120 11.07 -1.11 -9.99
CA LYS A 120 10.06 -0.45 -10.83
C LYS A 120 9.50 0.78 -10.15
N GLU A 121 9.16 1.79 -10.96
CA GLU A 121 8.39 2.94 -10.50
C GLU A 121 6.94 2.50 -10.26
N ILE A 122 6.53 2.54 -8.98
CA ILE A 122 5.21 2.15 -8.51
C ILE A 122 4.44 3.42 -8.17
N VAL A 123 3.16 3.45 -8.51
CA VAL A 123 2.21 4.51 -8.16
C VAL A 123 1.13 3.92 -7.28
N ASN A 124 0.85 4.60 -6.17
CA ASN A 124 -0.24 4.29 -5.25
C ASN A 124 -1.24 5.46 -5.26
N PRO A 125 -2.28 5.39 -6.10
CA PRO A 125 -3.27 6.47 -6.21
C PRO A 125 -4.28 6.47 -5.04
N PHE A 126 -4.48 5.34 -4.38
CA PHE A 126 -5.38 5.18 -3.24
C PHE A 126 -5.04 3.89 -2.48
N ASP A 127 -5.38 3.87 -1.18
CA ASP A 127 -5.02 2.80 -0.26
C ASP A 127 -5.29 1.40 -0.83
N GLY A 128 -4.26 0.57 -0.84
CA GLY A 128 -4.34 -0.81 -1.29
C GLY A 128 -4.27 -1.03 -2.79
N ALA A 129 -4.01 0.01 -3.59
CA ALA A 129 -3.88 -0.09 -5.05
C ALA A 129 -2.48 0.27 -5.54
N TYR A 130 -1.90 -0.60 -6.36
CA TYR A 130 -0.51 -0.44 -6.83
C TYR A 130 -0.42 -0.65 -8.34
N PHE A 131 0.02 0.39 -9.04
CA PHE A 131 0.15 0.42 -10.49
C PHE A 131 1.59 0.72 -10.92
N GLU A 132 1.99 0.31 -12.12
CA GLU A 132 3.27 0.73 -12.68
C GLU A 132 3.11 2.17 -13.20
N LYS A 133 4.04 3.07 -12.86
CA LYS A 133 3.92 4.50 -13.22
C LYS A 133 3.70 4.75 -14.71
N LYS A 134 4.31 3.93 -15.56
CA LYS A 134 4.16 4.01 -17.03
C LYS A 134 2.77 3.61 -17.54
N ASP A 135 2.05 2.78 -16.78
CA ASP A 135 0.71 2.29 -17.12
C ASP A 135 -0.37 3.18 -16.48
N TRP A 136 0.01 4.08 -15.56
CA TRP A 136 -0.91 5.03 -14.94
C TRP A 136 -1.28 6.15 -15.92
N PRO A 137 -2.58 6.45 -16.11
CA PRO A 137 -3.01 7.55 -16.98
C PRO A 137 -2.54 8.90 -16.43
N ALA A 138 -1.84 9.66 -17.27
CA ALA A 138 -1.28 10.96 -16.91
C ALA A 138 -2.33 12.04 -16.56
N ASP A 139 -3.60 11.79 -16.88
CA ASP A 139 -4.73 12.68 -16.55
C ASP A 139 -5.26 12.44 -15.13
N LEU A 140 -4.90 11.31 -14.50
CA LEU A 140 -5.32 11.01 -13.13
C LEU A 140 -4.29 11.51 -12.12
N PRO A 141 -4.72 12.13 -11.01
CA PRO A 141 -3.82 12.50 -9.94
C PRO A 141 -3.17 11.26 -9.34
N VAL A 142 -1.91 11.40 -8.93
CA VAL A 142 -1.24 10.47 -8.05
C VAL A 142 -1.43 11.03 -6.64
N ARG A 143 -1.54 10.15 -5.63
CA ARG A 143 -1.56 10.62 -4.24
C ARG A 143 -0.21 11.26 -3.94
N ASP A 144 -0.19 12.56 -3.64
CA ASP A 144 0.98 13.22 -3.08
C ASP A 144 1.20 12.64 -1.67
N GLU A 145 2.36 12.03 -1.42
CA GLU A 145 2.75 11.51 -0.10
C GLU A 145 3.35 12.62 0.79
N ASP A 146 3.36 13.87 0.31
CA ASP A 146 4.05 15.04 0.88
C ASP A 146 3.10 16.08 1.53
N ASP A 147 1.91 15.69 2.01
CA ASP A 147 0.93 16.57 2.70
C ASP A 147 0.90 16.36 4.23
N ASP A 148 1.97 15.80 4.82
CA ASP A 148 2.18 15.66 6.28
C ASP A 148 3.05 16.79 6.87
N ASP A 149 3.24 17.91 6.15
CA ASP A 149 3.90 19.13 6.64
C ASP A 149 2.92 20.32 6.62
N GLU A 150 1.87 20.28 7.43
CA GLU A 150 1.32 21.51 8.03
C GLU A 150 1.53 21.40 9.54
N ASP A 151 2.73 21.80 9.97
CA ASP A 151 2.99 22.27 11.33
C ASP A 151 1.96 23.37 11.67
N GLU A 152 0.86 23.01 12.33
CA GLU A 152 0.06 24.00 13.06
C GLU A 152 0.91 24.49 14.24
N GLU A 153 1.77 25.49 14.00
CA GLU A 153 2.33 26.33 15.05
C GLU A 153 1.16 27.01 15.78
N PHE A 154 0.78 26.42 16.91
CA PHE A 154 -0.12 27.06 17.88
C PHE A 154 0.64 28.26 18.47
N GLU A 155 0.41 29.45 17.93
CA GLU A 155 0.80 30.70 18.59
C GLU A 155 -0.06 30.82 19.86
N ASP A 156 0.48 30.36 21.00
CA ASP A 156 -0.05 30.65 22.33
C ASP A 156 0.10 32.17 22.56
N ASP A 157 -0.95 32.91 22.22
CA ASP A 157 -1.17 34.31 22.57
C ASP A 157 -1.24 34.41 24.10
N GLU A 158 -0.11 34.75 24.75
CA GLU A 158 -0.09 35.03 26.18
C GLU A 158 -1.02 36.23 26.47
N PRO A 159 -2.09 36.07 27.27
CA PRO A 159 -2.93 37.20 27.61
C PRO A 159 -2.19 38.11 28.58
N GLY A 160 -1.99 39.35 28.16
CA GLY A 160 -1.49 40.43 29.00
C GLY A 160 -2.30 40.55 30.28
N THR A 161 -1.61 40.49 31.42
CA THR A 161 -2.15 40.97 32.69
C THR A 161 -1.59 42.37 32.92
N ASP A 162 -2.39 43.33 32.47
CA ASP A 162 -2.29 44.75 32.77
C ASP A 162 -3.04 45.02 34.09
N GLU A 163 -2.33 45.65 35.04
CA GLU A 163 -2.78 46.42 36.22
C GLU A 163 -3.77 45.72 37.20
N GLU A 164 -3.75 45.94 38.51
CA GLU A 164 -4.02 47.20 39.21
C GLU A 164 -3.50 47.17 40.67
N ASP A 165 -3.01 48.34 41.10
CA ASP A 165 -2.91 48.95 42.46
C ASP A 165 -2.46 48.14 43.70
#